data_AF-A0A9P1BSF5-F1
#
_entry.id   AF-A0A9P1BSF5-F1
#
_cell.length_a   1.000
_cell.length_b   1.000
_cell.length_c   1.000
_cell.angle_alpha   90.00
_cell.angle_beta   90.00
_cell.angle_gamma   90.00
#
_symmetry.space_group_name_H-M   'P 1'
#
loop_
_entity.id
_entity.type
_entity.pdbx_description
1 polymer ?
#
loop_
_entity_poly.entity_id
_entity_poly.type
_entity_poly.pdbx_seq_one_letter_code
_entity_poly.pdbx_strand_id
1 'polypeptide(L)'
;MAPNALTAVRRIRWPARQHGCHVRYFTNWWQKWVDGKNPDNPKNALVSRLLRQEFIDPYKIPRDELEDFRRQYLFRYEYPEWEAGDNKSTADMESEEYKQDAWERLRRKKGHIMERWKGLYALQAPRKIETQTEEKDAE
;
A
#
# COMPACT_ATOMS: atom_id res chain seq x y z
N MET A 1 0.63 66.52 40.58
CA MET A 1 -0.49 65.67 40.10
C MET A 1 0.04 64.79 38.97
N ALA A 2 -0.05 63.46 39.18
CA ALA A 2 0.14 62.30 38.31
C ALA A 2 1.37 62.18 37.37
N PRO A 3 2.24 61.16 37.56
CA PRO A 3 3.18 60.70 36.53
C PRO A 3 2.51 59.75 35.52
N ASN A 4 2.74 59.99 34.22
CA ASN A 4 2.27 59.13 33.13
C ASN A 4 3.01 57.78 33.14
N ALA A 5 2.26 56.70 33.39
CA ALA A 5 2.76 55.33 33.40
C ALA A 5 3.12 54.87 31.98
N LEU A 6 4.41 54.62 31.75
CA LEU A 6 4.92 53.92 30.57
C LEU A 6 4.39 52.48 30.57
N THR A 7 3.57 52.14 29.58
CA THR A 7 3.00 50.80 29.41
C THR A 7 4.07 49.85 28.86
N ALA A 8 4.65 49.02 29.74
CA ALA A 8 5.57 47.98 29.35
C ALA A 8 4.83 46.84 28.62
N VAL A 9 4.89 46.83 27.29
CA VAL A 9 4.40 45.72 26.47
C VAL A 9 5.32 44.51 26.69
N ARG A 10 4.93 43.61 27.60
CA ARG A 10 5.56 42.30 27.77
C ARG A 10 5.43 41.52 26.47
N ARG A 11 6.52 41.43 25.71
CA ARG A 11 6.63 40.50 24.57
C ARG A 11 6.48 39.07 25.09
N ILE A 12 5.34 38.47 24.81
CA ILE A 12 5.10 37.05 25.04
C ILE A 12 6.08 36.28 24.15
N ARG A 13 7.18 35.80 24.73
CA ARG A 13 8.13 34.93 24.05
C ARG A 13 7.50 33.54 23.96
N TRP A 14 6.88 33.25 22.83
CA TRP A 14 6.37 31.92 22.53
C TRP A 14 7.52 30.91 22.66
N PRO A 15 7.36 29.83 23.44
CA PRO A 15 8.36 28.78 23.46
C PRO A 15 8.50 28.23 22.05
N ALA A 16 9.72 28.19 21.54
CA ALA A 16 10.03 27.56 20.27
C ALA A 16 9.46 26.14 20.32
N ARG A 17 8.45 25.86 19.49
CA ARG A 17 7.98 24.50 19.27
C ARG A 17 9.20 23.71 18.83
N GLN A 18 9.67 22.83 19.70
CA GLN A 18 10.53 21.75 19.28
C GLN A 18 9.72 20.97 18.24
N HIS A 19 9.97 21.26 16.97
CA HIS A 19 9.60 20.37 15.89
C HIS A 19 10.54 19.17 16.02
N GLY A 20 10.25 18.31 17.02
CA GLY A 20 10.72 16.95 16.99
C GLY A 20 10.42 16.43 15.60
N CYS A 21 11.45 15.87 14.95
CA CYS A 21 11.35 15.25 13.65
C CYS A 21 10.17 14.27 13.67
N HIS A 22 8.99 14.74 13.28
CA HIS A 22 7.85 13.89 13.02
C HIS A 22 8.27 13.11 11.79
N VAL A 23 8.76 11.89 12.03
CA VAL A 23 8.76 10.84 11.02
C VAL A 23 7.37 10.90 10.43
N ARG A 24 7.27 11.40 9.19
CA ARG A 24 5.99 11.47 8.51
C ARG A 24 5.57 10.01 8.35
N TYR A 25 4.68 9.54 9.22
CA TYR A 25 3.97 8.29 9.02
C TYR A 25 3.25 8.47 7.69
N PHE A 26 3.81 7.96 6.60
CA PHE A 26 3.07 7.82 5.35
C PHE A 26 1.76 7.15 5.74
N THR A 27 0.68 7.89 5.51
CA THR A 27 -0.62 7.70 6.15
C THR A 27 -1.02 6.23 6.11
N ASN A 28 -1.36 5.67 7.27
CA ASN A 28 -1.98 4.34 7.48
C ASN A 28 -3.05 4.01 6.42
N TRP A 29 -3.68 5.04 5.85
CA TRP A 29 -4.61 4.94 4.73
C TRP A 29 -4.06 4.26 3.46
N TRP A 30 -2.85 4.60 2.99
CA TRP A 30 -2.28 3.98 1.79
C TRP A 30 -2.08 2.48 2.02
N GLN A 31 -1.56 2.11 3.19
CA GLN A 31 -1.37 0.72 3.56
C GLN A 31 -2.70 -0.03 3.68
N LYS A 32 -3.71 0.57 4.31
CA LYS A 32 -5.08 0.01 4.39
C LYS A 32 -5.71 -0.18 3.00
N TRP A 33 -5.51 0.78 2.10
CA TRP A 33 -6.00 0.72 0.71
C TRP A 33 -5.26 -0.35 -0.11
N VAL A 34 -3.95 -0.50 0.08
CA VAL A 34 -3.16 -1.54 -0.58
C VAL A 34 -3.53 -2.92 -0.03
N ASP A 35 -3.65 -3.07 1.28
CA ASP A 35 -4.02 -4.33 1.94
C ASP A 35 -5.48 -4.75 1.71
N GLY A 36 -6.32 -3.88 1.13
CA GLY A 36 -7.75 -4.16 0.96
C GLY A 36 -8.51 -4.25 2.29
N LYS A 37 -7.98 -3.64 3.37
CA LYS A 37 -8.66 -3.50 4.67
C LYS A 37 -9.73 -2.40 4.65
N ASN A 38 -10.01 -1.83 3.48
CA ASN A 38 -11.09 -0.87 3.31
C ASN A 38 -12.42 -1.65 3.14
N PRO A 39 -13.47 -1.36 3.94
CA PRO A 39 -14.78 -2.00 3.77
C PRO A 39 -15.36 -1.88 2.35
N ASP A 40 -15.01 -0.84 1.60
CA ASP A 40 -15.60 -0.57 0.28
C ASP A 40 -15.09 -1.51 -0.83
N ASN A 41 -13.91 -2.12 -0.68
CA ASN A 41 -13.36 -2.94 -1.76
C ASN A 41 -12.38 -4.03 -1.26
N PRO A 42 -12.92 -5.14 -0.72
CA PRO A 42 -12.10 -6.25 -0.21
C PRO A 42 -11.35 -7.00 -1.33
N LYS A 43 -11.84 -6.94 -2.58
CA LYS A 43 -11.23 -7.64 -3.71
C LYS A 43 -9.82 -7.12 -4.05
N ASN A 44 -9.50 -5.88 -3.67
CA ASN A 44 -8.17 -5.30 -3.81
C ASN A 44 -7.08 -6.07 -3.04
N ALA A 45 -7.44 -6.75 -1.94
CA ALA A 45 -6.52 -7.59 -1.19
C ALA A 45 -5.97 -8.76 -2.03
N LEU A 46 -6.79 -9.30 -2.94
CA LEU A 46 -6.39 -10.41 -3.81
C LEU A 46 -5.25 -10.01 -4.75
N VAL A 47 -5.38 -8.85 -5.41
CA VAL A 47 -4.36 -8.35 -6.34
C VAL A 47 -3.04 -8.08 -5.61
N SER A 48 -3.10 -7.47 -4.43
CA SER A 48 -1.91 -7.25 -3.60
C SER A 48 -1.25 -8.56 -3.15
N ARG A 49 -2.04 -9.59 -2.83
CA ARG A 49 -1.53 -10.93 -2.50
C ARG A 49 -0.82 -11.57 -3.70
N LEU A 50 -1.42 -11.50 -4.89
CA LEU A 50 -0.85 -12.04 -6.13
C LEU A 50 0.46 -11.33 -6.51
N LEU A 51 0.54 -10.00 -6.36
CA LEU A 51 1.77 -9.24 -6.59
C LEU A 51 2.90 -9.65 -5.63
N ARG A 52 2.57 -9.88 -4.34
CA ARG A 52 3.56 -10.37 -3.36
C ARG A 52 4.06 -11.77 -3.67
N GLN A 53 3.20 -12.65 -4.20
CA GLN A 53 3.61 -13.99 -4.67
C GLN A 53 4.60 -13.92 -5.84
N GLU A 54 4.50 -12.87 -6.66
CA GLU A 54 5.45 -12.57 -7.74
C GLU A 54 6.69 -11.78 -7.26
N PHE A 55 6.90 -11.66 -5.95
CA PHE A 55 8.00 -10.91 -5.33
C PHE A 55 8.01 -9.41 -5.66
N ILE A 56 6.83 -8.83 -5.91
CA ILE A 56 6.65 -7.39 -6.14
C ILE A 56 6.05 -6.75 -4.89
N ASP A 57 6.63 -5.64 -4.44
CA ASP A 57 6.12 -4.83 -3.33
C ASP A 57 5.02 -3.88 -3.82
N PRO A 58 3.74 -4.13 -3.50
CA PRO A 58 2.65 -3.29 -3.98
C PRO A 58 2.67 -1.87 -3.37
N TYR A 59 3.36 -1.67 -2.25
CA TYR A 59 3.43 -0.36 -1.60
C TYR A 59 4.31 0.64 -2.32
N LYS A 60 5.22 0.14 -3.18
CA LYS A 60 6.17 0.95 -3.95
C LYS A 60 5.69 1.27 -5.35
N ILE A 61 4.66 0.58 -5.83
CA ILE A 61 4.06 0.83 -7.14
C ILE A 61 3.33 2.18 -7.11
N PRO A 62 3.49 3.05 -8.13
CA PRO A 62 2.70 4.26 -8.26
C PRO A 62 1.21 3.96 -8.22
N ARG A 63 0.45 4.79 -7.49
CA ARG A 63 -0.98 4.57 -7.25
C ARG A 63 -1.77 4.34 -8.53
N ASP A 64 -1.56 5.19 -9.53
CA ASP A 64 -2.33 5.14 -10.78
C ASP A 64 -2.07 3.85 -11.56
N GLU A 65 -0.81 3.38 -11.59
CA GLU A 65 -0.46 2.14 -12.26
C GLU A 65 -1.03 0.92 -11.51
N LEU A 66 -0.99 0.93 -10.17
CA LEU A 66 -1.58 -0.12 -9.35
C LEU A 66 -3.11 -0.16 -9.46
N GLU A 67 -3.76 1.01 -9.55
CA GLU A 67 -5.22 1.13 -9.71
C GLU A 67 -5.66 0.66 -11.11
N ASP A 68 -4.95 1.05 -12.17
CA ASP A 68 -5.21 0.53 -13.52
C ASP A 68 -5.07 -1.00 -13.58
N PHE A 69 -4.00 -1.54 -12.97
CA PHE A 69 -3.77 -2.97 -12.92
C PHE A 69 -4.87 -3.71 -12.15
N ARG A 70 -5.33 -3.15 -11.02
CA ARG A 70 -6.47 -3.66 -10.24
C ARG A 70 -7.76 -3.64 -11.04
N ARG A 71 -8.07 -2.51 -11.70
CA ARG A 71 -9.28 -2.38 -12.53
C ARG A 71 -9.29 -3.44 -13.62
N GLN A 72 -8.17 -3.68 -14.28
CA GLN A 72 -8.10 -4.69 -15.34
C GLN A 72 -8.23 -6.12 -14.81
N TYR A 73 -7.65 -6.41 -13.63
CA TYR A 73 -7.88 -7.70 -12.97
C TYR A 73 -9.35 -7.90 -12.60
N LEU A 74 -9.96 -6.90 -11.94
CA LEU A 74 -11.34 -6.97 -11.48
C LEU A 74 -12.34 -7.02 -12.64
N PHE A 75 -12.09 -6.26 -13.72
CA PHE A 75 -12.90 -6.33 -14.92
C PHE A 75 -12.90 -7.74 -15.52
N ARG A 76 -11.74 -8.40 -15.59
CA ARG A 76 -11.62 -9.79 -16.05
C ARG A 76 -12.27 -10.78 -15.09
N TYR A 77 -12.21 -10.49 -13.80
CA TYR A 77 -12.83 -11.32 -12.77
C TYR A 77 -14.35 -11.23 -12.78
N GLU A 78 -14.91 -10.03 -12.94
CA GLU A 78 -16.35 -9.76 -12.85
C GLU A 78 -17.09 -9.90 -14.19
N TYR A 79 -16.40 -9.74 -15.31
CA TYR A 79 -16.99 -9.74 -16.65
C TYR A 79 -16.27 -10.71 -17.62
N PRO A 80 -16.22 -12.03 -17.33
CA PRO A 80 -15.61 -13.03 -18.20
C PRO A 80 -16.15 -13.02 -19.63
N GLU A 81 -17.46 -12.80 -19.77
CA GLU A 81 -18.19 -12.90 -21.03
C GLU A 81 -17.67 -11.89 -22.06
N TRP A 82 -17.08 -10.78 -21.60
CA TRP A 82 -16.47 -9.76 -22.45
C TRP A 82 -15.10 -10.16 -23.01
N GLU A 83 -14.42 -11.16 -22.42
CA GLU A 83 -13.15 -11.68 -22.95
C GLU A 83 -13.24 -13.08 -23.56
N ALA A 84 -14.16 -13.93 -23.07
CA ALA A 84 -14.17 -15.35 -23.42
C ALA A 84 -15.31 -15.77 -24.34
N GLY A 85 -16.41 -15.02 -24.46
CA GLY A 85 -17.62 -15.53 -25.13
C GLY A 85 -18.26 -16.74 -24.43
N ASP A 86 -17.68 -17.18 -23.31
CA ASP A 86 -18.16 -18.29 -22.49
C ASP A 86 -19.14 -17.77 -21.44
N ASN A 87 -20.39 -18.22 -21.53
CA ASN A 87 -21.40 -18.00 -20.50
C ASN A 87 -21.13 -18.91 -19.29
N LYS A 88 -20.11 -18.59 -18.48
CA LYS A 88 -19.87 -19.30 -17.22
C LYS A 88 -20.88 -18.87 -16.16
N SER A 89 -21.30 -19.80 -15.31
CA SER A 89 -22.24 -19.49 -14.23
C SER A 89 -21.56 -18.64 -13.14
N THR A 90 -22.34 -17.88 -12.37
CA THR A 90 -21.85 -17.10 -11.23
C THR A 90 -21.16 -17.95 -10.16
N ALA A 91 -21.57 -19.21 -10.00
CA ALA A 91 -20.92 -20.13 -9.07
C ALA A 91 -19.52 -20.54 -9.53
N ASP A 92 -19.30 -20.71 -10.84
CA ASP A 92 -18.00 -21.07 -11.40
C ASP A 92 -16.98 -19.92 -11.30
N MET A 93 -17.47 -18.66 -11.30
CA MET A 93 -16.64 -17.46 -11.18
C MET A 93 -16.01 -17.27 -9.79
N GLU A 94 -16.59 -17.82 -8.73
CA GLU A 94 -16.03 -17.71 -7.38
C GLU A 94 -14.96 -18.77 -7.06
N SER A 95 -14.82 -19.77 -7.94
CA SER A 95 -13.82 -20.83 -7.80
C SER A 95 -12.39 -20.27 -7.81
N GLU A 96 -11.50 -20.88 -7.02
CA GLU A 96 -10.07 -20.50 -7.01
C GLU A 96 -9.41 -20.76 -8.38
N GLU A 97 -9.86 -21.77 -9.11
CA GLU A 97 -9.39 -22.07 -10.47
C GLU A 97 -9.68 -20.91 -11.43
N TYR A 98 -10.88 -20.33 -11.37
CA TYR A 98 -11.23 -19.18 -12.18
C TYR A 98 -10.41 -17.93 -11.82
N LYS A 99 -10.14 -17.71 -10.53
CA LYS A 99 -9.25 -16.61 -10.08
C LYS A 99 -7.84 -16.77 -10.64
N GLN A 100 -7.33 -18.00 -10.69
CA GLN A 100 -6.02 -18.29 -11.28
C GLN A 100 -6.01 -18.06 -12.80
N ASP A 101 -7.04 -18.51 -13.53
CA ASP A 101 -7.15 -18.25 -14.98
C ASP A 101 -7.20 -16.74 -15.28
N ALA A 102 -8.03 -15.98 -14.55
CA ALA A 102 -8.09 -14.52 -14.69
C ALA A 102 -6.72 -13.86 -14.44
N TRP A 103 -5.98 -14.34 -13.44
CA TRP A 103 -4.62 -13.89 -13.15
C TRP A 103 -3.63 -14.22 -14.27
N GLU A 104 -3.63 -15.44 -14.77
CA GLU A 104 -2.74 -15.88 -15.85
C GLU A 104 -2.97 -15.07 -17.12
N ARG A 105 -4.23 -14.81 -17.47
CA ARG A 105 -4.58 -13.97 -18.61
C ARG A 105 -4.07 -12.55 -18.44
N LEU A 106 -4.20 -11.98 -17.24
CA LEU A 106 -3.67 -10.64 -16.93
C LEU A 106 -2.13 -10.64 -17.02
N ARG A 107 -1.48 -11.65 -16.45
CA ARG A 107 -0.03 -11.83 -16.52
C ARG A 107 0.46 -11.93 -17.96
N ARG A 108 -0.25 -12.65 -18.83
CA ARG A 108 0.08 -12.72 -20.26
C ARG A 108 -0.01 -11.36 -20.95
N LYS A 109 -1.02 -10.55 -20.63
CA LYS A 109 -1.22 -9.23 -21.25
C LYS A 109 -0.29 -8.14 -20.69
N LYS A 110 -0.03 -8.17 -19.39
CA LYS A 110 0.71 -7.12 -18.64
C LYS A 110 2.06 -7.60 -18.11
N GLY A 111 2.57 -8.73 -18.60
CA GLY A 111 3.83 -9.32 -18.15
C GLY A 111 5.01 -8.35 -18.22
N HIS A 112 5.10 -7.55 -19.28
CA HIS A 112 6.13 -6.51 -19.43
C HIS A 112 6.11 -5.46 -18.31
N ILE A 113 4.92 -5.07 -17.81
CA ILE A 113 4.80 -4.15 -16.67
C ILE A 113 5.27 -4.85 -15.39
N MET A 114 4.87 -6.11 -15.21
CA MET A 114 5.27 -6.89 -14.04
C MET A 114 6.78 -7.11 -14.01
N GLU A 115 7.43 -7.38 -15.14
CA GLU A 115 8.89 -7.49 -15.23
C GLU A 115 9.59 -6.18 -14.87
N ARG A 116 9.09 -5.05 -15.39
CA ARG A 116 9.57 -3.71 -15.00
C ARG A 116 9.45 -3.51 -13.48
N TRP A 117 8.30 -3.85 -12.89
CA TRP A 117 8.10 -3.73 -11.45
C TRP A 117 8.95 -4.70 -10.63
N LYS A 118 9.23 -5.91 -11.11
CA LYS A 118 10.17 -6.82 -10.44
C LYS A 118 11.57 -6.20 -10.31
N GLY A 119 12.02 -5.48 -11.33
CA GLY A 119 13.29 -4.75 -11.28
C GLY A 119 13.28 -3.55 -10.35
N LEU A 120 12.18 -2.77 -10.33
CA LEU A 120 12.09 -1.50 -9.61
C LEU A 120 11.60 -1.62 -8.16
N TYR A 121 10.70 -2.56 -7.92
CA TYR A 121 9.87 -2.68 -6.73
C TYR A 121 9.94 -4.08 -6.13
N ALA A 122 11.10 -4.74 -6.20
CA ALA A 122 11.31 -6.03 -5.58
C ALA A 122 10.93 -6.01 -4.08
N LEU A 123 10.23 -7.05 -3.65
CA LEU A 123 9.89 -7.27 -2.25
C LEU A 123 11.20 -7.46 -1.46
N GLN A 124 11.50 -6.52 -0.56
CA GLN A 124 12.69 -6.65 0.27
C GLN A 124 12.50 -7.83 1.22
N ALA A 125 13.43 -8.77 1.22
CA ALA A 125 13.47 -9.80 2.24
C ALA A 125 13.54 -9.13 3.61
N PRO A 126 12.82 -9.65 4.63
CA PRO A 126 12.91 -9.10 5.97
C PRO A 126 14.37 -9.10 6.41
N ARG A 127 14.91 -7.92 6.71
CA ARG A 127 16.25 -7.83 7.29
C ARG A 127 16.18 -8.59 8.61
N LYS A 128 16.99 -9.64 8.77
CA LYS A 128 17.18 -10.29 10.06
C LYS A 128 17.68 -9.20 11.00
N ILE A 129 16.82 -8.78 11.93
CA ILE A 129 17.24 -7.90 13.02
C ILE A 129 17.98 -8.84 13.96
N GLU A 130 19.31 -8.89 13.84
CA GLU A 130 20.14 -9.50 14.87
C GLU A 130 19.98 -8.62 16.12
N THR A 131 19.05 -8.99 16.99
CA THR A 131 18.98 -8.45 18.34
C THR A 131 20.25 -8.83 19.05
N GLN A 132 21.20 -7.91 19.10
CA GLN A 132 22.32 -7.96 20.03
C GLN A 132 21.73 -7.85 21.44
N THR A 133 21.49 -9.00 22.07
CA THR A 133 21.25 -9.08 23.51
C THR A 133 22.59 -8.77 24.18
N GLU A 134 22.88 -7.50 24.40
CA GLU A 134 23.93 -7.10 25.34
C GLU A 134 23.46 -7.53 26.74
N GLU A 135 23.87 -8.73 27.16
CA GLU A 135 24.00 -9.07 28.58
C GLU A 135 25.03 -8.10 29.16
N LYS A 136 24.58 -6.94 29.61
CA LYS A 136 25.34 -6.11 30.53
C LYS A 136 25.19 -6.71 31.92
N ASP A 137 26.29 -7.33 32.34
CA ASP A 137 26.70 -7.66 33.68
C ASP A 137 25.95 -6.90 34.78
N ALA A 138 25.23 -7.64 35.61
CA ALA A 138 24.83 -7.19 36.94
C ALA A 138 25.94 -7.63 37.91
N GLU A 139 26.80 -6.68 38.22
CA GLU A 139 27.77 -6.71 39.33
C GLU A 139 27.05 -6.54 40.68
#